data_AF-A0A447R8H1-F1
#
_entry.id   AF-A0A447R8H1-F1
#
_cell.length_a   1.000
_cell.length_b   1.000
_cell.length_c   1.000
_cell.angle_alpha   90.00
_cell.angle_beta   90.00
_cell.angle_gamma   90.00
#
_symmetry.space_group_name_H-M   'P 1'
#
loop_
_entity.id
_entity.type
_entity.pdbx_description
1 polymer ?
#
loop_
_entity_poly.entity_id
_entity_poly.type
_entity_poly.pdbx_seq_one_letter_code
_entity_poly.pdbx_strand_id
1 'polypeptide(L)'
;MIEREGYHTSADDLRYYVEQVIDSTAENISSMLQDVRAMRHTEIDYITGYLLKRARVHGLAVPENSRLFEMVKRKESEYERSGTGMPRPW
;
A
#
# COMPACT_ATOMS: atom_id res chain seq x y z
N MET A 1 -11.37 1.36 -12.33
CA MET A 1 -11.49 0.18 -11.43
C MET A 1 -12.64 0.39 -10.45
N ILE A 2 -12.65 1.47 -9.67
CA ILE A 2 -13.75 1.81 -8.75
C ILE A 2 -15.10 1.94 -9.48
N GLU A 3 -15.14 2.56 -10.66
CA GLU A 3 -16.34 2.60 -11.52
C GLU A 3 -16.83 1.19 -11.95
N ARG A 4 -15.91 0.25 -12.19
CA ARG A 4 -16.25 -1.14 -12.55
C ARG A 4 -16.76 -1.96 -11.36
N GLU A 5 -16.60 -1.43 -10.15
CA GLU A 5 -17.18 -1.96 -8.91
C GLU A 5 -18.55 -1.35 -8.61
N GLY A 6 -19.07 -0.46 -9.47
CA GLY A 6 -20.38 0.19 -9.31
C GLY A 6 -20.36 1.48 -8.49
N TYR A 7 -19.18 1.95 -8.07
CA TYR A 7 -19.04 3.21 -7.34
C TYR A 7 -18.72 4.35 -8.29
N HIS A 8 -19.46 5.46 -8.17
CA HIS A 8 -19.28 6.63 -9.01
C HIS A 8 -18.17 7.51 -8.43
N THR A 9 -17.08 7.68 -9.17
CA THR A 9 -15.96 8.57 -8.82
C THR A 9 -15.17 8.89 -10.06
N SER A 10 -14.48 10.03 -10.10
CA SER A 10 -13.54 10.36 -11.16
C SER A 10 -12.09 10.37 -10.66
N ALA A 11 -11.13 10.31 -11.59
CA ALA A 11 -9.72 10.46 -11.23
C ALA A 11 -9.41 11.83 -10.61
N ASP A 12 -10.10 12.88 -11.04
CA ASP A 12 -9.94 14.23 -10.50
C ASP A 12 -10.49 14.35 -9.09
N ASP A 13 -11.65 13.73 -8.79
CA ASP A 13 -12.21 13.70 -7.43
C ASP A 13 -11.28 12.96 -6.47
N LEU A 14 -10.74 11.81 -6.91
CA LEU A 14 -9.78 11.04 -6.12
C LEU A 14 -8.49 11.83 -5.90
N ARG A 15 -7.98 12.52 -6.93
CA ARG A 15 -6.77 13.34 -6.80
C ARG A 15 -7.00 14.48 -5.82
N TYR A 16 -8.12 15.20 -5.96
CA TYR A 16 -8.49 16.29 -5.05
C TYR A 16 -8.56 15.80 -3.60
N TYR A 17 -9.22 14.66 -3.37
CA TYR A 17 -9.31 14.09 -2.03
C TYR A 17 -7.94 13.69 -1.46
N VAL A 18 -7.08 13.08 -2.28
CA VAL A 18 -5.70 12.72 -1.88
C VAL A 18 -4.91 13.97 -1.51
N GLU A 19 -4.98 15.04 -2.29
CA GLU A 19 -4.32 16.32 -2.00
C GLU A 19 -4.80 16.91 -0.67
N GLN A 20 -6.11 16.90 -0.40
CA GLN A 20 -6.66 17.36 0.88
C GLN A 20 -6.15 16.54 2.08
N VAL A 21 -6.03 15.21 1.93
CA VAL A 21 -5.46 14.36 2.99
C VAL A 21 -3.98 14.67 3.20
N ILE A 22 -3.21 14.88 2.14
CA ILE A 22 -1.80 15.27 2.23
C ILE A 22 -1.65 16.60 2.97
N ASP A 23 -2.42 17.62 2.59
CA ASP A 23 -2.35 18.95 3.22
C ASP A 23 -2.74 18.91 4.71
N SER A 24 -3.83 18.20 5.03
CA SER A 24 -4.32 18.09 6.42
C SER A 24 -3.43 17.22 7.32
N THR A 25 -2.53 16.41 6.74
CA THR A 25 -1.64 15.50 7.48
C THR A 25 -0.17 15.73 7.16
N ALA A 26 0.19 16.94 6.70
CA ALA A 26 1.53 17.26 6.19
C ALA A 26 2.67 16.93 7.18
N GLU A 27 2.43 17.09 8.49
CA GLU A 27 3.41 16.82 9.55
C GLU A 27 3.40 15.35 10.03
N ASN A 28 2.48 14.52 9.53
CA ASN A 28 2.29 13.16 10.00
C ASN A 28 3.22 12.18 9.28
N ILE A 29 3.51 11.06 9.96
CA ILE A 29 4.17 9.90 9.35
C ILE A 29 3.08 8.88 9.04
N SER A 30 2.99 8.41 7.78
CA SER A 30 2.02 7.39 7.40
C SER A 30 2.23 6.09 8.18
N SER A 31 1.14 5.37 8.51
CA SER A 31 1.19 4.11 9.26
C SER A 31 2.15 3.11 8.62
N MET A 32 2.08 2.94 7.30
CA MET A 32 2.97 2.06 6.55
C MET A 32 4.45 2.45 6.68
N LEU A 33 4.78 3.74 6.68
CA LEU A 33 6.16 4.18 6.92
C LEU A 33 6.60 3.93 8.37
N GLN A 34 5.70 4.07 9.34
CA GLN A 34 5.99 3.72 10.73
C GLN A 34 6.29 2.22 10.88
N ASP A 35 5.53 1.35 10.21
CA ASP A 35 5.76 -0.10 10.22
C ASP A 35 7.10 -0.47 9.58
N VAL A 36 7.43 0.13 8.43
CA VAL A 36 8.75 -0.07 7.78
C VAL A 36 9.89 0.39 8.71
N ARG A 37 9.77 1.55 9.36
CA ARG A 37 10.79 2.03 10.32
C ARG A 37 10.92 1.14 11.55
N ALA A 38 9.82 0.52 11.96
CA ALA A 38 9.78 -0.41 13.09
C ALA A 38 10.05 -1.86 12.71
N MET A 39 10.37 -2.15 11.43
CA MET A 39 10.57 -3.51 10.90
C MET A 39 9.39 -4.46 11.18
N ARG A 40 8.16 -3.94 11.08
CA ARG A 40 6.92 -4.71 11.20
C ARG A 40 6.29 -4.91 9.82
N HIS A 41 5.58 -6.02 9.64
CA HIS A 41 4.71 -6.20 8.49
C HIS A 41 3.72 -5.05 8.35
N THR A 42 3.53 -4.61 7.11
CA THR A 42 2.61 -3.55 6.72
C THR A 42 1.28 -4.12 6.24
N GLU A 43 0.28 -3.25 6.06
CA GLU A 43 -1.02 -3.61 5.47
C GLU A 43 -1.03 -3.58 3.93
N ILE A 44 0.13 -3.53 3.26
CA ILE A 44 0.23 -3.37 1.79
C ILE A 44 -0.56 -4.42 1.00
N ASP A 45 -0.64 -5.65 1.51
CA ASP A 45 -1.39 -6.77 0.92
C ASP A 45 -2.90 -6.53 0.89
N TYR A 46 -3.43 -5.77 1.85
CA TYR A 46 -4.85 -5.43 1.96
C TYR A 46 -5.21 -4.11 1.26
N ILE A 47 -4.23 -3.21 1.08
CA ILE A 47 -4.45 -1.93 0.40
C ILE A 47 -4.18 -2.10 -1.11
N THR A 48 -2.90 -2.09 -1.50
CA THR A 48 -2.53 -2.17 -2.92
C THR A 48 -2.67 -3.59 -3.44
N GLY A 49 -2.39 -4.61 -2.61
CA GLY A 49 -2.59 -6.01 -2.99
C GLY A 49 -4.06 -6.32 -3.32
N TYR A 50 -5.01 -5.75 -2.59
CA TYR A 50 -6.43 -5.85 -2.94
C TYR A 50 -6.74 -5.18 -4.28
N LEU A 51 -6.24 -3.95 -4.50
CA LEU A 51 -6.40 -3.23 -5.76
C LEU A 51 -5.89 -4.05 -6.96
N LEU A 52 -4.71 -4.66 -6.84
CA LEU A 52 -4.13 -5.51 -7.88
C LEU A 52 -5.00 -6.75 -8.17
N LYS A 53 -5.52 -7.41 -7.12
CA LYS A 53 -6.43 -8.56 -7.27
C LYS A 53 -7.68 -8.17 -8.06
N ARG A 54 -8.30 -7.04 -7.73
CA ARG A 54 -9.49 -6.55 -8.45
C ARG A 54 -9.15 -6.09 -9.88
N ALA A 55 -8.02 -5.40 -10.08
CA ALA A 55 -7.58 -5.01 -11.42
C ALA A 55 -7.41 -6.23 -12.33
N ARG A 56 -6.88 -7.35 -11.81
CA ARG A 56 -6.78 -8.62 -12.54
C ARG A 56 -8.14 -9.19 -12.92
N VAL A 57 -9.11 -9.20 -12.00
CA VAL A 57 -10.49 -9.67 -12.28
C VAL A 57 -11.12 -8.88 -13.43
N HIS A 58 -10.86 -7.57 -13.47
CA HIS A 58 -11.39 -6.68 -14.51
C HIS A 58 -10.51 -6.58 -15.76
N GLY A 59 -9.37 -7.28 -15.83
CA GLY A 59 -8.44 -7.19 -16.96
C GLY A 59 -7.82 -5.78 -17.16
N LEU A 60 -7.61 -5.04 -16.07
CA LEU A 60 -7.03 -3.70 -16.09
C LEU A 60 -5.53 -3.73 -15.82
N ALA A 61 -4.76 -3.01 -16.65
CA ALA A 61 -3.34 -2.76 -16.41
C ALA A 61 -3.16 -1.64 -15.37
N VAL A 62 -2.43 -1.91 -14.30
CA VAL A 62 -2.15 -0.98 -13.20
C VAL A 62 -0.66 -0.97 -12.82
N PRO A 63 0.25 -0.69 -13.78
CA PRO A 63 1.69 -0.90 -13.62
C PRO A 63 2.30 -0.12 -12.46
N GLU A 64 1.85 1.12 -12.20
CA GLU A 64 2.37 1.91 -11.08
C GLU A 64 2.00 1.31 -9.71
N ASN A 65 0.77 0.79 -9.56
CA ASN A 65 0.37 0.11 -8.33
C ASN A 65 1.16 -1.18 -8.13
N SER A 66 1.41 -1.93 -9.20
CA SER A 66 2.24 -3.14 -9.15
C SER A 66 3.67 -2.81 -8.71
N ARG A 67 4.27 -1.77 -9.31
CA ARG A 67 5.62 -1.31 -8.96
C ARG A 67 5.72 -0.87 -7.50
N LEU A 68 4.77 -0.08 -7.02
CA LEU A 68 4.75 0.38 -5.62
C LEU A 68 4.57 -0.79 -4.64
N PHE A 69 3.66 -1.73 -4.95
CA PHE A 69 3.46 -2.94 -4.16
C PHE A 69 4.76 -3.74 -4.02
N GLU A 70 5.42 -4.04 -5.13
CA GLU A 70 6.68 -4.79 -5.15
C GLU A 70 7.81 -4.06 -4.40
N MET A 71 7.89 -2.74 -4.53
CA MET A 71 8.87 -1.94 -3.79
C MET A 71 8.69 -2.04 -2.28
N VAL A 72 7.45 -2.03 -1.78
CA VAL A 72 7.16 -2.18 -0.35
C VAL A 72 7.45 -3.61 0.09
N LYS A 73 6.94 -4.64 -0.61
CA LYS A 73 7.22 -6.05 -0.28
C LYS A 73 8.72 -6.35 -0.23
N ARG A 74 9.52 -5.77 -1.13
CA ARG A 74 10.98 -5.91 -1.10
C ARG A 74 11.58 -5.33 0.18
N LYS A 75 11.14 -4.15 0.63
CA LYS A 75 11.57 -3.57 1.91
C LYS A 75 11.19 -4.47 3.08
N GLU A 76 9.99 -5.07 3.06
CA GLU A 76 9.57 -6.03 4.09
C GLU A 76 10.51 -7.24 4.18
N SER A 77 10.78 -7.86 3.03
CA SER A 77 11.67 -9.02 2.96
C SER A 77 13.12 -8.70 3.36
N GLU A 78 13.60 -7.46 3.21
CA GLU A 78 14.95 -7.05 3.65
C GLU A 78 15.12 -7.13 5.17
N TYR A 79 14.16 -6.63 5.95
CA TYR A 79 14.28 -6.68 7.41
C TYR A 79 13.79 -8.01 8.01
N GLU A 80 12.88 -8.75 7.36
CA GLU A 80 12.53 -10.12 7.78
C GLU A 80 13.74 -11.06 7.73
N ARG A 81 14.53 -10.97 6.65
CA ARG A 81 15.79 -11.72 6.52
C ARG A 81 16.86 -11.28 7.51
N SER A 82 16.79 -10.04 7.99
CA SER A 82 17.70 -9.50 9.01
C SER A 82 17.27 -9.90 10.43
N GLY A 83 15.99 -10.21 10.64
CA GLY A 83 15.40 -10.61 11.92
C GLY A 83 15.58 -12.08 12.31
N THR A 84 16.25 -12.90 11.51
CA THR A 84 16.51 -14.33 11.81
C THR A 84 17.62 -14.56 12.86
N GLY A 85 17.96 -13.54 13.66
CA GLY A 85 18.82 -13.66 14.83
C GLY A 85 18.01 -13.86 16.12
N MET A 86 17.63 -15.12 16.38
CA MET A 86 16.95 -15.67 17.57
C MET A 86 15.40 -15.64 17.61
N PRO A 87 14.77 -16.79 17.96
CA PRO A 87 13.34 -16.86 18.22
C PRO A 87 13.02 -16.20 19.57
N ARG A 88 11.97 -15.37 19.60
CA ARG A 88 11.43 -14.83 20.86
C ARG A 88 10.75 -15.96 21.66
N PRO A 89 11.07 -16.13 22.95
CA PRO A 89 10.31 -17.04 23.80
C PRO A 89 8.91 -16.45 24.06
N TRP A 90 7.95 -17.37 24.03
CA TRP A 90 6.54 -17.22 24.34
C TRP A 90 6.33 -16.79 25.79
#